data_AF-A0A5K1AIJ1-F1
#
_entry.id   AF-A0A5K1AIJ1-F1
#
_cell.length_a   1.000
_cell.length_b   1.000
_cell.length_c   1.000
_cell.angle_alpha   90.00
_cell.angle_beta   90.00
_cell.angle_gamma   90.00
#
_symmetry.space_group_name_H-M   'P 1'
#
loop_
_entity.id
_entity.type
_entity.pdbx_description
1 polymer ?
#
loop_
_entity_poly.entity_id
_entity_poly.type
_entity_poly.pdbx_seq_one_letter_code
_entity_poly.pdbx_strand_id
1 'polypeptide(L)' 'QEKEKAMVNEMVGKLTSVCWDKCITSAAGSKFSSSETTCLTNCAQRYIEMSQIIMRRFQSMQ' A
#
# COMPACT_ATOMS: atom_id res chain seq x y z
N GLN A 1 8.75 -17.82 -11.76
CA GLN A 1 8.46 -17.66 -10.32
C GLN A 1 9.29 -16.53 -9.70
N GLU A 2 10.61 -16.49 -9.87
CA GLU A 2 11.45 -15.40 -9.32
C GLU A 2 11.02 -13.98 -9.74
N LYS A 3 10.68 -13.77 -11.02
CA LYS A 3 10.21 -12.45 -11.51
C LYS A 3 8.90 -12.00 -10.82
N GLU A 4 7.95 -12.92 -10.66
CA GLU A 4 6.67 -12.63 -10.00
C GLU A 4 6.86 -12.29 -8.53
N LYS A 5 7.72 -13.07 -7.85
CA LYS A 5 8.10 -12.82 -6.46
C LYS A 5 8.81 -11.47 -6.30
N ALA A 6 9.70 -11.11 -7.22
CA ALA A 6 10.37 -9.81 -7.21
C ALA A 6 9.37 -8.65 -7.37
N MET A 7 8.40 -8.77 -8.27
CA MET A 7 7.34 -7.76 -8.46
C MET A 7 6.45 -7.61 -7.21
N VAL A 8 6.06 -8.73 -6.58
CA VAL A 8 5.29 -8.69 -5.32
C VAL A 8 6.10 -8.04 -4.21
N ASN A 9 7.39 -8.35 -4.08
CA ASN A 9 8.25 -7.74 -3.06
C ASN A 9 8.40 -6.22 -3.27
N GLU A 10 8.56 -5.78 -4.52
CA GLU A 10 8.61 -4.35 -4.85
C GLU A 10 7.31 -3.64 -4.49
N MET A 11 6.17 -4.26 -4.82
CA MET A 11 4.84 -3.76 -4.47
C MET A 11 4.66 -3.66 -2.95
N VAL A 12 5.04 -4.69 -2.20
CA VAL A 12 5.01 -4.68 -0.74
C VAL A 12 5.87 -3.55 -0.19
N GLY A 13 7.10 -3.39 -0.66
CA GLY A 13 7.98 -2.29 -0.24
C GLY A 13 7.37 -0.91 -0.50
N LYS A 14 6.73 -0.73 -1.65
CA LYS A 14 6.04 0.52 -2.00
C LYS A 14 4.86 0.80 -1.07
N LEU A 15 4.03 -0.20 -0.82
CA LEU A 15 2.90 -0.10 0.10
C LEU A 15 3.37 0.20 1.53
N THR A 16 4.43 -0.47 2.00
CA THR A 16 5.01 -0.23 3.31
C THR A 16 5.44 1.23 3.46
N SER A 17 6.23 1.77 2.52
CA SER A 17 6.68 3.17 2.60
C SER A 17 5.50 4.15 2.59
N VAL A 18 4.59 4.04 1.62
CA VAL A 18 3.47 4.99 1.47
C VAL A 18 2.52 4.93 2.65
N CYS A 19 2.19 3.73 3.13
CA CYS A 19 1.23 3.58 4.23
C CYS A 19 1.85 3.86 5.59
N TRP A 20 3.16 3.64 5.77
CA TRP A 20 3.86 4.07 6.96
C TRP A 20 3.76 5.57 7.16
N ASP A 21 4.13 6.36 6.13
CA ASP A 21 4.12 7.83 6.19
C ASP A 21 2.71 8.40 6.43
N LYS A 22 1.66 7.67 6.03
CA LYS A 22 0.27 8.09 6.20
C LYS A 22 -0.34 7.72 7.54
N CYS A 23 0.02 6.55 8.07
CA CYS A 23 -0.69 5.95 9.19
C CYS A 23 0.06 6.03 10.50
N ILE A 24 1.39 6.15 10.47
CA ILE A 24 2.22 6.10 11.68
C ILE A 24 2.73 7.50 11.99
N THR A 25 2.06 8.18 12.92
CA THR A 25 2.32 9.60 13.25
C THR A 25 3.01 9.78 14.60
N SER A 26 3.01 8.77 15.45
CA SER A 26 3.69 8.77 16.74
C SER A 26 4.28 7.39 17.00
N ALA A 27 5.61 7.28 16.97
CA ALA A 27 6.27 6.04 17.33
C ALA A 27 6.21 5.88 18.86
N ALA A 28 5.26 5.12 19.37
CA ALA A 28 5.21 4.78 20.79
C ALA A 28 4.53 3.43 21.02
N GLY A 29 5.27 2.33 20.79
CA GLY A 29 4.86 1.00 21.23
C GLY A 29 5.53 -0.12 20.44
N SER A 30 5.68 -1.29 21.05
CA SER A 30 6.12 -2.52 20.37
C SER A 30 5.01 -3.15 19.50
N LYS A 31 3.86 -2.49 19.39
CA LYS A 31 2.65 -2.94 18.68
C LYS A 31 1.94 -1.73 18.08
N PHE A 32 1.31 -1.93 16.93
CA PHE A 32 0.37 -0.96 16.39
C PHE A 32 -0.88 -0.89 17.26
N SER A 33 -1.38 0.33 17.46
CA SER A 33 -2.71 0.58 17.96
C SER A 33 -3.79 0.03 17.01
N SER A 34 -5.02 -0.06 17.50
CA SER A 34 -6.16 -0.47 16.66
C SER A 34 -6.38 0.49 15.50
N SER A 35 -6.24 1.81 15.72
CA SER A 35 -6.38 2.83 14.69
C SER A 35 -5.29 2.74 13.62
N GLU A 36 -4.03 2.52 14.00
CA GLU A 36 -2.93 2.32 13.05
C GLU A 36 -3.14 1.04 12.22
N THR A 37 -3.56 -0.05 12.86
CA THR A 37 -3.85 -1.31 12.15
C THR A 37 -4.97 -1.12 11.12
N THR A 38 -6.07 -0.46 11.51
CA THR A 38 -7.16 -0.14 10.58
C THR A 38 -6.70 0.81 9.48
N CYS A 39 -5.88 1.81 9.79
CA CYS A 39 -5.33 2.72 8.79
C CYS A 39 -4.47 2.00 7.77
N LEU A 40 -3.53 1.15 8.20
CA LEU A 40 -2.62 0.40 7.32
C LEU A 40 -3.41 -0.51 6.36
N THR A 41 -4.39 -1.27 6.87
CA THR A 41 -5.27 -2.12 6.06
C THR A 41 -6.00 -1.30 4.99
N ASN A 42 -6.61 -0.20 5.40
CA ASN A 42 -7.35 0.68 4.49
C ASN A 42 -6.44 1.37 3.47
N CYS A 43 -5.23 1.77 3.88
CA CYS A 43 -4.26 2.42 3.01
C CYS A 43 -3.81 1.46 1.90
N ALA A 44 -3.43 0.24 2.25
CA ALA A 44 -3.00 -0.76 1.28
C ALA A 44 -4.11 -1.08 0.27
N GLN A 45 -5.32 -1.33 0.75
CA GLN A 45 -6.48 -1.60 -0.10
C GLN A 45 -6.74 -0.46 -1.08
N ARG A 46 -6.83 0.78 -0.58
CA ARG A 46 -7.09 1.97 -1.41
C ARG A 46 -5.98 2.25 -2.41
N TYR A 47 -4.72 2.02 -2.04
CA TYR A 47 -3.60 2.22 -2.95
C TYR A 47 -3.70 1.30 -4.17
N ILE A 48 -4.04 0.03 -3.94
CA ILE A 48 -4.20 -0.97 -5.01
C ILE A 48 -5.38 -0.62 -5.90
N GLU A 49 -6.53 -0.31 -5.31
CA GLU A 49 -7.74 0.11 -6.05
C GLU A 49 -7.47 1.33 -6.92
N MET A 50 -6.85 2.37 -6.36
CA MET A 50 -6.51 3.58 -7.13
C MET A 50 -5.51 3.30 -8.24
N SER A 51 -4.50 2.48 -7.99
CA SER A 51 -3.56 2.06 -9.03
C SER A 51 -4.27 1.36 -10.19
N GLN A 52 -5.25 0.50 -9.89
CA GLN A 52 -6.07 -0.16 -10.92
C GLN A 52 -6.96 0.82 -11.69
N ILE A 53 -7.60 1.76 -11.02
CA ILE A 53 -8.42 2.79 -11.68
C ILE A 53 -7.56 3.64 -12.61
N ILE A 54 -6.39 4.07 -12.15
CA ILE A 54 -5.44 4.84 -12.96
C ILE A 54 -5.01 4.05 -14.20
N MET A 55 -4.63 2.78 -14.03
CA MET A 55 -4.27 1.90 -15.17
C MET A 55 -5.42 1.75 -16.18
N ARG A 56 -6.64 1.49 -15.70
CA ARG A 56 -7.84 1.39 -16.58
C ARG A 56 -8.09 2.68 -17.33
N ARG A 57 -7.90 3.84 -16.69
CA ARG A 57 -8.06 5.15 -17.33
C ARG A 57 -7.03 5.37 -18.44
N PHE A 58 -5.77 4.98 -18.23
CA PHE A 58 -4.76 5.06 -19.27
C PHE A 58 -5.08 4.14 -20.46
N GLN A 59 -5.53 2.92 -20.18
CA GLN A 59 -5.95 1.97 -21.22
C GLN A 59 -7.17 2.47 -22.01
N SER A 60 -8.11 3.19 -21.37
CA SER A 60 -9.28 3.74 -22.05
C SER A 60 -8.99 4.99 -22.91
N MET A 61 -7.76 5.52 -22.88
CA MET A 61 -7.35 6.69 -23.67
C MET A 61 -6.51 6.30 -24.89
N GLN A 62 -6.12 5.02 -25.01
CA GLN A 62 -5.57 4.43 -26.23
C GLN A 62 -6.71 3.96 -27.13
#